data_AF-A0A7S4J445-F1
#
_entry.id   AF-A0A7S4J445-F1
#
_cell.length_a   1.000
_cell.length_b   1.000
_cell.length_c   1.000
_cell.angle_alpha   90.00
_cell.angle_beta   90.00
_cell.angle_gamma   90.00
#
_symmetry.space_group_name_H-M   'P 1'
#
loop_
_entity.id
_entity.type
_entity.pdbx_description
1 polymer ?
#
loop_
_entity_poly.entity_id
_entity_poly.type
_entity_poly.pdbx_seq_one_letter_code
_entity_poly.pdbx_strand_id
1 'polypeptide(L)'
;DDDDDDDDDDDDDAFFIAKEAHGEETVLFSSSASAPFVGPSPRYNLLPSPRHPDPNSSHVAPADVIVESTLHRLEHLGVKLVAHGTRCDPKNAWIRLVRRDGGGGGDGNGGGGDEQVCLTWQTETRPPPDPQGIFPVAQRSDHGSASTGRSVIRGPLHTLPLSSLMYLDVGRRTDALEMSSPSLYPDAVCLSLLTGNGSLDLTAESVVERDAVVSAFCLLLDEVRGKEWR
;
A
#
# COMPACT_ATOMS: atom_id res chain seq x y z
N ASP A 1 -5.83 57.76 30.45
CA ASP A 1 -6.52 57.82 31.73
C ASP A 1 -7.44 56.63 31.80
N ASP A 2 -7.19 55.83 32.84
CA ASP A 2 -7.76 54.55 33.23
C ASP A 2 -6.98 53.37 32.62
N ASP A 3 -5.81 53.00 33.17
CA ASP A 3 -5.55 52.32 34.47
C ASP A 3 -5.94 50.84 34.33
N ASP A 4 -4.97 49.94 34.17
CA ASP A 4 -4.15 49.28 35.21
C ASP A 4 -4.76 47.92 35.59
N ASP A 5 -3.88 47.07 36.13
CA ASP A 5 -4.11 45.81 36.84
C ASP A 5 -3.96 44.53 36.00
N ASP A 6 -2.77 43.90 36.01
CA ASP A 6 -2.14 43.12 37.10
C ASP A 6 -2.61 41.66 36.98
N ASP A 7 -1.75 40.72 36.60
CA ASP A 7 -0.71 40.03 37.41
C ASP A 7 -1.18 38.58 37.63
N ASP A 8 -0.27 37.79 38.19
CA ASP A 8 -0.31 36.36 38.49
C ASP A 8 0.28 35.50 37.34
N ASP A 9 1.60 35.29 37.31
CA ASP A 9 2.41 34.50 38.27
C ASP A 9 1.83 33.08 38.43
N ASP A 10 2.55 31.99 38.55
CA ASP A 10 3.97 31.64 38.53
C ASP A 10 3.95 30.08 38.53
N ASP A 11 5.13 29.49 38.67
CA ASP A 11 5.37 28.17 39.24
C ASP A 11 5.40 26.97 38.28
N ASP A 12 6.61 26.77 37.76
CA ASP A 12 7.50 25.72 38.23
C ASP A 12 6.84 24.47 38.85
N ASP A 13 7.00 23.34 38.16
CA ASP A 13 7.29 22.08 38.83
C ASP A 13 8.27 21.25 37.99
N ALA A 14 9.55 21.49 38.31
CA ALA A 14 10.62 20.57 38.04
C ALA A 14 10.54 19.35 38.98
N PHE A 15 11.20 18.27 38.53
CA PHE A 15 11.59 17.05 39.26
C PHE A 15 10.62 15.87 39.26
N PHE A 16 11.03 14.82 38.54
CA PHE A 16 11.61 13.66 39.22
C PHE A 16 12.84 13.13 38.45
N ILE A 17 14.01 13.27 39.07
CA ILE A 17 15.15 12.40 38.84
C ILE A 17 14.87 11.09 39.56
N ALA A 18 14.93 9.97 38.84
CA ALA A 18 15.26 8.68 39.44
C ALA A 18 16.39 8.06 38.62
N LYS A 19 17.55 7.99 39.27
CA LYS A 19 18.76 7.32 38.82
C LYS A 19 18.84 5.96 39.52
N GLU A 20 19.35 4.99 38.77
CA GLU A 20 20.00 3.73 39.18
C GLU A 20 19.16 2.47 39.46
N ALA A 21 19.26 1.58 38.46
CA ALA A 21 19.85 0.24 38.51
C ALA A 21 19.13 -0.87 39.28
N HIS A 22 18.61 -1.83 38.51
CA HIS A 22 18.74 -3.29 38.64
C HIS A 22 17.84 -3.84 37.51
N GLY A 23 18.36 -4.36 36.41
CA GLY A 23 18.99 -5.68 36.37
C GLY A 23 17.95 -6.74 35.97
N GLU A 24 17.27 -6.57 34.83
CA GLU A 24 16.52 -7.66 34.19
C GLU A 24 16.67 -7.56 32.66
N GLU A 25 17.05 -8.68 32.07
CA GLU A 25 17.34 -8.89 30.66
C GLU A 25 16.02 -8.86 29.86
N THR A 26 15.49 -7.66 29.60
CA THR A 26 14.43 -7.50 28.62
C THR A 26 15.04 -7.52 27.24
N VAL A 27 14.79 -8.61 26.52
CA VAL A 27 15.05 -8.74 25.09
C VAL A 27 14.28 -7.64 24.37
N LEU A 28 14.95 -6.52 24.10
CA LEU A 28 14.42 -5.41 23.31
C LEU A 28 14.25 -5.90 21.88
N PHE A 29 13.03 -6.33 21.52
CA PHE A 29 12.61 -6.34 20.13
C PHE A 29 12.53 -4.88 19.68
N SER A 30 13.61 -4.43 19.07
CA SER A 30 13.70 -3.15 18.38
C SER A 30 12.62 -3.11 17.29
N SER A 31 11.50 -2.45 17.57
CA SER A 31 10.50 -2.07 16.56
C SER A 31 11.09 -0.96 15.69
N SER A 32 12.01 -1.36 14.82
CA SER A 32 12.48 -0.56 13.71
C SER A 32 11.39 -0.57 12.63
N ALA A 33 10.42 0.32 12.72
CA ALA A 33 9.45 0.59 11.66
C ALA A 33 10.15 1.31 10.49
N SER A 34 11.08 0.63 9.83
CA SER A 34 11.59 1.04 8.52
C SER A 34 10.72 0.38 7.46
N ALA A 35 10.07 1.18 6.62
CA ALA A 35 9.29 0.69 5.49
C ALA A 35 10.18 -0.23 4.61
N PRO A 36 9.89 -1.54 4.49
CA PRO A 36 10.81 -2.47 3.85
C PRO A 36 10.85 -2.39 2.31
N PHE A 37 10.11 -1.46 1.71
CA PHE A 37 9.94 -1.38 0.25
C PHE A 37 10.63 -0.18 -0.41
N VAL A 38 11.27 0.71 0.36
CA VAL A 38 12.03 1.83 -0.23
C VAL A 38 13.43 1.33 -0.60
N GLY A 39 13.52 0.63 -1.73
CA GLY A 39 14.80 0.37 -2.38
C GLY A 39 15.40 1.67 -2.96
N PRO A 40 16.73 1.75 -3.13
CA PRO A 40 17.33 2.88 -3.84
C PRO A 40 16.78 2.94 -5.27
N SER A 41 16.31 4.12 -5.69
CA SER A 41 15.80 4.36 -7.04
C SER A 41 16.82 3.92 -8.10
N PRO A 42 16.41 3.12 -9.09
CA PRO A 42 17.17 2.95 -10.31
C PRO A 42 17.46 4.32 -10.91
N ARG A 43 18.67 4.48 -11.45
CA ARG A 43 18.98 5.62 -12.31
C ARG A 43 18.14 5.49 -13.58
N TYR A 44 16.97 6.10 -13.61
CA TYR A 44 16.14 6.24 -14.82
C TYR A 44 16.79 7.26 -15.76
N ASN A 45 17.97 6.91 -16.29
CA ASN A 45 18.59 7.64 -17.38
C ASN A 45 17.68 7.49 -18.59
N LEU A 46 16.87 8.53 -18.88
CA LEU A 46 16.24 8.78 -20.19
C LEU A 46 15.73 7.50 -20.86
N LEU A 47 14.97 6.67 -20.14
CA LEU A 47 14.33 5.52 -20.77
C LEU A 47 13.40 6.07 -21.86
N PRO A 48 13.46 5.56 -23.09
CA PRO A 48 12.50 5.93 -24.13
C PRO A 48 11.09 5.71 -23.58
N SER A 49 10.14 6.56 -23.96
CA SER A 49 8.73 6.46 -23.57
C SER A 49 8.30 4.99 -23.59
N PRO A 50 7.54 4.52 -22.59
CA PRO A 50 7.15 3.12 -22.48
C PRO A 50 6.73 2.63 -23.85
N ARG A 51 7.37 1.57 -24.34
CA ARG A 51 6.95 0.95 -25.60
C ARG A 51 5.46 0.68 -25.44
N HIS A 52 4.64 1.36 -26.25
CA HIS A 52 3.23 1.01 -26.38
C HIS A 52 3.19 -0.52 -26.55
N PRO A 53 2.23 -1.22 -25.89
CA PRO A 53 2.10 -2.65 -26.04
C PRO A 53 2.20 -2.97 -27.53
N ASP A 54 3.15 -3.83 -27.87
CA ASP A 54 3.45 -4.19 -29.25
C ASP A 54 2.11 -4.47 -29.94
N PRO A 55 1.78 -3.88 -31.11
CA PRO A 55 0.51 -4.15 -31.78
C PRO A 55 0.32 -5.66 -32.09
N ASN A 56 1.40 -6.44 -32.04
CA ASN A 56 1.40 -7.90 -32.15
C ASN A 56 1.26 -8.63 -30.81
N SER A 57 1.29 -7.91 -29.69
CA SER A 57 0.95 -8.49 -28.40
C SER A 57 -0.56 -8.68 -28.37
N SER A 58 -1.00 -9.93 -28.27
CA SER A 58 -2.40 -10.35 -28.18
C SER A 58 -3.06 -9.93 -26.88
N HIS A 59 -2.85 -8.69 -26.42
CA HIS A 59 -3.59 -8.11 -25.30
C HIS A 59 -5.00 -7.81 -25.77
N VAL A 60 -5.89 -8.76 -25.49
CA VAL A 60 -7.33 -8.52 -25.60
C VAL A 60 -7.72 -7.70 -24.39
N ALA A 61 -8.22 -6.48 -24.62
CA ALA A 61 -8.76 -5.67 -23.53
C ALA A 61 -9.81 -6.49 -22.76
N PRO A 62 -9.77 -6.49 -21.42
CA PRO A 62 -10.76 -7.20 -20.62
C PRO A 62 -12.15 -6.64 -20.91
N ALA A 63 -13.18 -7.48 -20.81
CA ALA A 63 -14.56 -7.03 -20.98
C ALA A 63 -14.90 -5.92 -19.97
N ASP A 64 -15.66 -4.91 -20.39
CA ASP A 64 -16.00 -3.74 -19.57
C ASP A 64 -16.58 -4.13 -18.20
N VAL A 65 -17.43 -5.16 -18.15
CA VAL A 65 -18.02 -5.70 -16.92
C VAL A 65 -16.94 -6.13 -15.89
N ILE A 66 -15.81 -6.66 -16.36
CA ILE A 66 -14.70 -7.07 -15.50
C ILE A 66 -13.96 -5.83 -14.97
N VAL A 67 -13.77 -4.82 -15.82
CA VAL A 67 -13.12 -3.55 -15.44
C VAL A 67 -13.97 -2.80 -14.42
N GLU A 68 -15.27 -2.65 -14.66
CA GLU A 68 -16.24 -2.03 -13.75
C GLU A 68 -16.29 -2.77 -12.40
N SER A 69 -16.34 -4.10 -12.44
CA SER A 69 -16.29 -4.92 -11.21
C SER A 69 -14.98 -4.71 -10.45
N THR A 70 -13.85 -4.59 -11.16
CA THR A 70 -12.53 -4.33 -10.56
C THR A 70 -12.45 -2.93 -9.95
N LEU A 71 -12.98 -1.90 -10.62
CA LEU A 71 -13.11 -0.55 -10.07
C LEU A 71 -13.94 -0.54 -8.79
N HIS A 72 -15.14 -1.14 -8.84
CA HIS A 72 -16.01 -1.26 -7.67
C HIS A 72 -15.30 -1.97 -6.51
N ARG A 73 -14.55 -3.04 -6.81
CA ARG A 73 -13.73 -3.73 -5.80
C ARG A 73 -12.65 -2.80 -5.23
N LEU A 74 -11.88 -2.10 -6.06
CA LEU A 74 -10.84 -1.19 -5.60
C LEU A 74 -11.39 -0.14 -4.63
N GLU A 75 -12.56 0.43 -4.90
CA GLU A 75 -13.20 1.43 -4.03
C GLU A 75 -13.73 0.83 -2.71
N HIS A 76 -14.41 -0.32 -2.77
CA HIS A 76 -15.19 -0.80 -1.63
C HIS A 76 -14.51 -1.91 -0.81
N LEU A 77 -13.98 -2.94 -1.48
CA LEU A 77 -13.52 -4.19 -0.84
C LEU A 77 -12.00 -4.33 -0.79
N GLY A 78 -11.35 -3.85 -1.84
CA GLY A 78 -9.96 -4.09 -2.18
C GLY A 78 -9.73 -5.24 -3.14
N VAL A 79 -8.60 -5.16 -3.83
CA VAL A 79 -8.05 -6.21 -4.66
C VAL A 79 -6.83 -6.79 -3.96
N LYS A 80 -6.75 -8.12 -3.90
CA LYS A 80 -5.64 -8.83 -3.26
C LYS A 80 -4.64 -9.22 -4.34
N LEU A 81 -3.42 -8.74 -4.23
CA LEU A 81 -2.31 -9.03 -5.14
C LEU A 81 -1.11 -9.54 -4.33
N VAL A 82 -0.06 -9.98 -5.00
CA VAL A 82 1.21 -10.33 -4.35
C VAL A 82 2.21 -9.19 -4.57
N ALA A 83 2.62 -8.54 -3.48
CA ALA A 83 3.64 -7.49 -3.50
C ALA A 83 5.05 -8.07 -3.39
N HIS A 84 5.96 -7.50 -4.17
CA HIS A 84 7.37 -7.88 -4.25
C HIS A 84 8.26 -6.74 -3.75
N GLY A 85 9.43 -7.09 -3.21
CA GLY A 85 10.48 -6.14 -2.87
C GLY A 85 11.84 -6.77 -3.10
N THR A 86 12.88 -5.94 -3.27
CA THR A 86 14.24 -6.41 -3.61
C THR A 86 14.93 -7.20 -2.49
N ARG A 87 14.45 -7.07 -1.24
CA ARG A 87 15.07 -7.67 -0.04
C ARG A 87 14.08 -8.37 0.88
N CYS A 88 12.88 -8.64 0.39
CA CYS A 88 11.86 -9.29 1.20
C CYS A 88 11.10 -10.34 0.39
N ASP A 89 10.67 -11.39 1.07
CA ASP A 89 9.80 -12.39 0.46
C ASP A 89 8.49 -11.76 -0.03
N PRO A 90 7.93 -12.27 -1.14
CA PRO A 90 6.64 -11.82 -1.64
C PRO A 90 5.53 -11.97 -0.59
N LYS A 91 4.66 -10.97 -0.48
CA LYS A 91 3.56 -10.94 0.51
C LYS A 91 2.26 -10.60 -0.17
N ASN A 92 1.15 -11.15 0.30
CA ASN A 92 -0.14 -10.67 -0.16
C ASN A 92 -0.33 -9.21 0.26
N ALA A 93 -0.83 -8.37 -0.63
CA ALA A 93 -1.18 -6.99 -0.37
C ALA A 93 -2.63 -6.73 -0.78
N TRP A 94 -3.39 -6.08 0.09
CA TRP A 94 -4.70 -5.55 -0.24
C TRP A 94 -4.54 -4.12 -0.71
N ILE A 95 -4.90 -3.84 -1.96
CA ILE A 95 -4.91 -2.50 -2.53
C ILE A 95 -6.34 -1.96 -2.61
N ARG A 96 -6.53 -0.68 -2.28
CA ARG A 96 -7.84 -0.01 -2.23
C ARG A 96 -7.74 1.45 -2.61
N LEU A 97 -8.81 2.00 -3.15
CA LEU A 97 -8.99 3.43 -3.37
C LEU A 97 -9.81 4.01 -2.23
N VAL A 98 -9.39 5.17 -1.74
CA VAL A 98 -10.11 5.93 -0.72
C VAL A 98 -10.20 7.36 -1.22
N ARG A 99 -11.42 7.90 -1.29
CA ARG A 99 -11.62 9.33 -1.53
C ARG A 99 -11.53 10.05 -0.19
N ARG A 100 -10.70 11.09 -0.12
CA ARG A 100 -10.59 11.98 1.04
C ARG A 100 -11.08 13.36 0.64
N ASP A 101 -11.94 13.91 1.48
CA ASP A 101 -12.34 15.30 1.37
C ASP A 101 -11.11 16.18 1.61
N GLY A 102 -10.81 17.06 0.67
CA GLY A 102 -9.63 17.92 0.69
C GLY A 102 -9.67 19.07 1.71
N GLY A 103 -10.53 19.02 2.73
CA GLY A 103 -10.71 20.16 3.64
C GLY A 103 -11.18 19.78 5.04
N GLY A 104 -10.70 20.50 6.06
CA GLY A 104 -11.29 20.42 7.40
C GLY A 104 -10.49 20.96 8.58
N GLY A 105 -9.33 21.58 8.39
CA GLY A 105 -8.60 22.29 9.44
C GLY A 105 -9.17 23.68 9.73
N GLY A 106 -10.45 23.80 10.09
CA GLY A 106 -10.92 24.80 11.05
C GLY A 106 -10.86 26.30 10.73
N ASP A 107 -11.36 26.76 9.59
CA ASP A 107 -11.60 28.20 9.38
C ASP A 107 -12.66 28.46 8.30
N GLY A 108 -13.87 27.94 8.52
CA GLY A 108 -15.16 28.61 8.30
C GLY A 108 -15.52 29.23 6.94
N ASN A 109 -14.69 29.15 5.91
CA ASN A 109 -14.95 29.74 4.60
C ASN A 109 -15.04 28.62 3.57
N GLY A 110 -16.28 28.24 3.23
CA GLY A 110 -16.64 27.09 2.40
C GLY A 110 -16.17 27.19 0.94
N GLY A 111 -14.86 27.11 0.72
CA GLY A 111 -14.27 26.77 -0.56
C GLY A 111 -14.27 25.26 -0.71
N GLY A 112 -14.92 24.74 -1.77
CA GLY A 112 -14.95 23.32 -2.08
C GLY A 112 -13.54 22.75 -2.17
N GLY A 113 -13.14 21.98 -1.17
CA GLY A 113 -11.88 21.26 -1.20
C GLY A 113 -11.95 20.19 -2.27
N ASP A 114 -10.97 20.19 -3.18
CA ASP A 114 -10.87 19.17 -4.22
C ASP A 114 -10.80 17.78 -3.57
N GLU A 115 -11.75 16.91 -3.93
CA GLU A 115 -11.79 15.54 -3.45
C GLU A 115 -10.53 14.81 -3.95
N GLN A 116 -9.69 14.34 -3.02
CA GLN A 116 -8.44 13.67 -3.36
C GLN A 116 -8.63 12.16 -3.31
N VAL A 117 -8.47 11.50 -4.46
CA VAL A 117 -8.42 10.04 -4.55
C VAL A 117 -7.04 9.53 -4.13
N CYS A 118 -7.00 8.63 -3.16
CA CYS A 118 -5.78 8.01 -2.65
C CYS A 118 -5.78 6.50 -2.89
N LEU A 119 -4.67 5.97 -3.39
CA LEU A 119 -4.37 4.54 -3.33
C LEU A 119 -3.87 4.19 -1.93
N THR A 120 -4.40 3.12 -1.35
CA THR A 120 -3.98 2.60 -0.05
C THR A 120 -3.63 1.12 -0.17
N TRP A 121 -2.68 0.66 0.64
CA TRP A 121 -2.37 -0.76 0.70
C TRP A 121 -1.89 -1.25 2.06
N GLN A 122 -2.14 -2.54 2.32
CA GLN A 122 -1.65 -3.26 3.50
C GLN A 122 -1.16 -4.65 3.11
N THR A 123 0.05 -5.00 3.55
CA THR A 123 0.55 -6.37 3.39
C THR A 123 -0.01 -7.28 4.47
N GLU A 124 -0.42 -8.48 4.11
CA GLU A 124 -0.70 -9.57 5.03
C GLU A 124 0.61 -10.22 5.47
N THR A 125 0.74 -10.44 6.76
CA THR A 125 1.77 -11.30 7.33
C THR A 125 1.11 -12.52 7.92
N ARG A 126 1.67 -13.70 7.60
CA ARG A 126 1.32 -14.91 8.34
C ARG A 126 2.05 -14.83 9.68
N PRO A 127 1.36 -15.01 10.81
CA PRO A 127 2.06 -15.17 12.07
C PRO A 127 3.05 -16.34 11.93
N PRO A 128 4.26 -16.22 12.52
CA PRO A 128 5.23 -17.30 12.50
C PRO A 128 4.57 -18.57 13.03
N PRO A 129 4.91 -19.75 12.49
CA PRO A 129 4.46 -21.00 13.09
C PRO A 129 4.88 -20.99 14.55
N ASP A 130 3.92 -21.14 15.47
CA ASP A 130 4.18 -21.16 16.91
C ASP A 130 5.29 -22.18 17.19
N PRO A 131 6.48 -21.75 17.67
CA PRO A 131 7.62 -22.64 17.84
C PRO A 131 7.36 -23.69 18.93
N GLN A 132 6.35 -23.51 19.78
CA GLN A 132 6.04 -24.44 20.87
C GLN A 132 4.69 -25.14 20.72
N GLY A 133 3.84 -24.74 19.76
CA GLY A 133 2.49 -25.30 19.61
C GLY A 133 1.63 -25.17 20.88
N ILE A 134 1.94 -24.20 21.75
CA ILE A 134 1.31 -24.04 23.07
C ILE A 134 0.02 -23.22 22.95
N PHE A 135 -0.13 -22.40 21.91
CA PHE A 135 -1.44 -21.79 21.65
C PHE A 135 -2.37 -22.83 21.05
N PRO A 136 -3.46 -23.22 21.74
CA PRO A 136 -4.43 -24.12 21.15
C PRO A 136 -5.08 -23.37 19.98
N VAL A 137 -4.74 -23.79 18.77
CA VAL A 137 -5.61 -23.59 17.60
C VAL A 137 -6.97 -24.11 18.03
N ALA A 138 -7.95 -23.22 18.13
CA ALA A 138 -9.30 -23.50 18.65
C ALA A 138 -9.77 -24.90 18.22
N GLN A 139 -9.88 -25.78 19.22
CA GLN A 139 -10.16 -27.18 19.04
C GLN A 139 -11.64 -27.36 18.67
N ARG A 140 -11.86 -27.67 17.39
CA ARG A 140 -12.88 -28.60 16.87
C ARG A 140 -14.22 -28.62 17.61
N SER A 141 -15.20 -27.89 17.10
CA SER A 141 -16.59 -28.34 17.13
C SER A 141 -16.78 -29.24 15.89
N ASP A 142 -16.77 -30.56 16.12
CA ASP A 142 -17.11 -31.56 15.12
C ASP A 142 -18.57 -31.38 14.70
N HIS A 143 -18.85 -30.64 13.63
CA HIS A 143 -19.96 -30.82 12.67
C HIS A 143 -19.90 -29.69 11.61
N GLY A 144 -19.36 -30.02 10.43
CA GLY A 144 -19.51 -29.21 9.21
C GLY A 144 -18.36 -28.25 8.90
N SER A 145 -17.42 -28.70 8.05
CA SER A 145 -16.52 -27.85 7.24
C SER A 145 -15.79 -26.71 7.96
N ALA A 146 -14.96 -27.03 8.96
CA ALA A 146 -14.09 -26.08 9.63
C ALA A 146 -12.85 -25.74 8.77
N SER A 147 -12.89 -24.64 8.02
CA SER A 147 -11.69 -23.96 7.57
C SER A 147 -10.99 -23.37 8.80
N THR A 148 -9.87 -23.96 9.20
CA THR A 148 -9.04 -23.46 10.32
C THR A 148 -8.54 -22.07 9.98
N GLY A 149 -9.28 -21.04 10.38
CA GLY A 149 -8.98 -19.64 10.11
C GLY A 149 -7.73 -19.21 10.86
N ARG A 150 -6.54 -19.38 10.25
CA ARG A 150 -5.33 -18.69 10.70
C ARG A 150 -5.62 -17.19 10.61
N SER A 151 -5.64 -16.51 11.76
CA SER A 151 -5.78 -15.07 11.84
C SER A 151 -4.67 -14.41 11.02
N VAL A 152 -5.05 -13.70 9.96
CA VAL A 152 -4.13 -12.94 9.12
C VAL A 152 -3.87 -11.59 9.79
N ILE A 153 -2.60 -11.25 10.02
CA ILE A 153 -2.22 -9.96 10.58
C ILE A 153 -1.96 -9.00 9.42
N ARG A 154 -2.64 -7.84 9.42
CA ARG A 154 -2.38 -6.78 8.44
C ARG A 154 -1.28 -5.85 8.94
N GLY A 155 -0.34 -5.54 8.06
CA GLY A 155 0.73 -4.59 8.30
C GLY A 155 0.24 -3.13 8.32
N PRO A 156 1.17 -2.17 8.43
CA PRO A 156 0.84 -0.75 8.42
C PRO A 156 0.08 -0.37 7.14
N LEU A 157 -0.89 0.54 7.29
CA LEU A 157 -1.63 1.10 6.16
C LEU A 157 -0.76 2.15 5.48
N HIS A 158 -0.44 1.89 4.22
CA HIS A 158 0.21 2.86 3.35
C HIS A 158 -0.83 3.64 2.57
N THR A 159 -0.55 4.90 2.27
CA THR A 159 -1.43 5.79 1.50
C THR A 159 -0.59 6.60 0.53
N LEU A 160 -1.07 6.71 -0.71
CA LEU A 160 -0.45 7.44 -1.80
C LEU A 160 -1.54 8.20 -2.56
N PRO A 161 -1.47 9.54 -2.65
CA PRO A 161 -2.35 10.30 -3.53
C PRO A 161 -2.23 9.80 -4.97
N LEU A 162 -3.34 9.55 -5.66
CA LEU A 162 -3.29 8.98 -7.01
C LEU A 162 -2.61 9.94 -8.01
N SER A 163 -2.66 11.25 -7.74
CA SER A 163 -1.90 12.28 -8.47
C SER A 163 -0.38 12.12 -8.39
N SER A 164 0.13 11.44 -7.35
CA SER A 164 1.57 11.16 -7.17
C SER A 164 2.03 9.90 -7.90
N LEU A 165 1.11 9.06 -8.38
CA LEU A 165 1.45 7.97 -9.28
C LEU A 165 1.94 8.58 -10.58
N MET A 166 3.07 8.12 -11.13
CA MET A 166 3.70 8.66 -12.33
C MET A 166 3.31 7.86 -13.58
N TYR A 167 3.52 6.54 -13.54
CA TYR A 167 3.12 5.62 -14.60
C TYR A 167 2.78 4.24 -14.03
N LEU A 168 2.08 3.46 -14.86
CA LEU A 168 1.87 2.03 -14.65
C LEU A 168 2.65 1.27 -15.71
N ASP A 169 3.26 0.16 -15.34
CA ASP A 169 3.95 -0.73 -16.28
C ASP A 169 3.53 -2.18 -16.12
N VAL A 170 3.67 -2.96 -17.20
CA VAL A 170 3.29 -4.37 -17.27
C VAL A 170 4.54 -5.22 -17.53
N GLY A 171 4.60 -6.36 -16.86
CA GLY A 171 5.73 -7.27 -16.91
C GLY A 171 6.70 -7.07 -15.75
N ARG A 172 7.88 -7.68 -15.88
CA ARG A 172 8.92 -7.73 -14.85
C ARG A 172 10.02 -6.73 -15.16
N ARG A 173 9.69 -5.44 -15.11
CA ARG A 173 10.58 -4.34 -15.53
C ARG A 173 11.31 -3.64 -14.38
N THR A 174 11.06 -4.06 -13.16
CA THR A 174 11.69 -3.53 -11.96
C THR A 174 12.57 -4.59 -11.32
N ASP A 175 13.64 -4.16 -10.65
CA ASP A 175 14.58 -5.05 -9.95
C ASP A 175 13.85 -6.04 -9.02
N ALA A 176 12.80 -5.60 -8.31
CA ALA A 176 12.03 -6.45 -7.42
C ALA A 176 11.32 -7.60 -8.15
N LEU A 177 10.78 -7.34 -9.34
CA LEU A 177 10.12 -8.36 -10.15
C LEU A 177 11.13 -9.19 -10.94
N GLU A 178 12.25 -8.63 -11.39
CA GLU A 178 13.31 -9.36 -12.09
C GLU A 178 14.00 -10.38 -11.16
N MET A 179 14.20 -10.02 -9.89
CA MET A 179 14.76 -10.91 -8.86
C MET A 179 13.78 -12.01 -8.40
N SER A 180 12.48 -11.89 -8.69
CA SER A 180 11.50 -12.90 -8.34
C SER A 180 11.66 -14.16 -9.20
N SER A 181 11.05 -15.28 -8.79
CA SER A 181 11.14 -16.53 -9.56
C SER A 181 10.23 -16.48 -10.80
N PRO A 182 10.75 -16.51 -12.05
CA PRO A 182 9.93 -16.45 -13.27
C PRO A 182 8.96 -17.63 -13.42
N SER A 183 9.28 -18.77 -12.81
CA SER A 183 8.41 -19.96 -12.80
C SER A 183 7.19 -19.79 -11.89
N LEU A 184 7.29 -18.96 -10.85
CA LEU A 184 6.19 -18.68 -9.91
C LEU A 184 5.42 -17.42 -10.29
N TYR A 185 6.13 -16.44 -10.85
CA TYR A 185 5.57 -15.14 -11.22
C TYR A 185 5.89 -14.84 -12.69
N PRO A 186 5.12 -15.40 -13.63
CA PRO A 186 5.31 -15.15 -15.05
C PRO A 186 5.17 -13.66 -15.39
N ASP A 187 5.87 -13.22 -16.43
CA ASP A 187 5.82 -11.83 -16.91
C ASP A 187 4.39 -11.35 -17.19
N ALA A 188 3.56 -12.23 -17.75
CA ALA A 188 2.18 -11.95 -18.13
C ALA A 188 1.21 -11.67 -16.96
N VAL A 189 1.64 -11.80 -15.70
CA VAL A 189 0.79 -11.48 -14.53
C VAL A 189 1.38 -10.39 -13.64
N CYS A 190 2.55 -9.86 -14.02
CA CYS A 190 3.24 -8.84 -13.26
C CYS A 190 2.84 -7.43 -13.71
N LEU A 191 2.78 -6.50 -12.77
CA LEU A 191 2.62 -5.06 -13.03
C LEU A 191 3.35 -4.24 -11.95
N SER A 192 3.68 -3.00 -12.28
CA SER A 192 4.32 -2.06 -11.35
C SER A 192 3.65 -0.69 -11.41
N LEU A 193 3.42 -0.12 -10.23
CA LEU A 193 2.93 1.24 -10.05
C LEU A 193 4.12 2.14 -9.68
N LEU A 194 4.60 2.98 -10.60
CA LEU A 194 5.72 3.88 -10.32
C LEU A 194 5.23 5.19 -9.68
N THR A 195 5.94 5.60 -8.63
CA THR A 195 5.80 6.86 -7.90
C THR A 195 7.12 7.62 -7.91
N GLY A 196 7.11 8.88 -7.47
CA GLY A 196 8.36 9.64 -7.28
C GLY A 196 9.34 9.04 -6.27
N ASN A 197 8.86 8.16 -5.38
CA ASN A 197 9.65 7.57 -4.30
C ASN A 197 10.02 6.09 -4.54
N GLY A 198 9.72 5.55 -5.72
CA GLY A 198 9.96 4.14 -6.07
C GLY A 198 8.74 3.47 -6.71
N SER A 199 8.75 2.15 -6.78
CA SER A 199 7.69 1.33 -7.36
C SER A 199 6.95 0.52 -6.30
N LEU A 200 5.65 0.30 -6.52
CA LEU A 200 4.89 -0.79 -5.91
C LEU A 200 4.78 -1.91 -6.93
N ASP A 201 5.52 -2.98 -6.69
CA ASP A 201 5.70 -4.10 -7.60
C ASP A 201 4.77 -5.26 -7.25
N LEU A 202 3.93 -5.69 -8.19
CA LEU A 202 2.77 -6.53 -7.92
C LEU A 202 2.66 -7.68 -8.92
N THR A 203 2.09 -8.79 -8.45
CA THR A 203 1.66 -9.91 -9.29
C THR A 203 0.19 -10.22 -9.02
N ALA A 204 -0.59 -10.37 -10.09
CA ALA A 204 -1.98 -10.81 -10.05
C ALA A 204 -2.11 -12.34 -10.11
N GLU A 205 -3.28 -12.88 -9.78
CA GLU A 205 -3.55 -14.32 -9.85
C GLU A 205 -3.68 -14.80 -11.31
N SER A 206 -4.08 -13.91 -12.22
CA SER A 206 -4.25 -14.22 -13.64
C SER A 206 -3.96 -13.02 -14.53
N VAL A 207 -3.73 -13.31 -15.82
CA VAL A 207 -3.55 -12.30 -16.87
C VAL A 207 -4.77 -11.37 -16.95
N VAL A 208 -5.97 -11.94 -16.82
CA VAL A 208 -7.25 -11.20 -16.84
C VAL A 208 -7.35 -10.27 -15.65
N GLU A 209 -6.99 -10.73 -14.44
CA GLU A 209 -7.00 -9.87 -13.25
C GLU A 209 -5.98 -8.72 -13.39
N ARG A 210 -4.75 -9.01 -13.86
CA ARG A 210 -3.75 -7.99 -14.15
C ARG A 210 -4.32 -6.95 -15.11
N ASP A 211 -4.85 -7.38 -16.25
CA ASP A 211 -5.35 -6.46 -17.28
C ASP A 211 -6.53 -5.63 -16.77
N ALA A 212 -7.44 -6.22 -16.00
CA ALA A 212 -8.54 -5.48 -15.39
C ALA A 212 -8.06 -4.42 -14.39
N VAL A 213 -7.07 -4.74 -13.56
CA VAL A 213 -6.45 -3.77 -12.63
C VAL A 213 -5.75 -2.65 -13.41
N VAL A 214 -5.00 -2.99 -14.45
CA VAL A 214 -4.33 -2.01 -15.32
C VAL A 214 -5.34 -1.07 -15.97
N SER A 215 -6.39 -1.61 -16.61
CA SER A 215 -7.45 -0.82 -17.23
C SER A 215 -8.16 0.07 -16.21
N ALA A 216 -8.44 -0.43 -15.00
CA ALA A 216 -9.05 0.35 -13.93
C ALA A 216 -8.17 1.55 -13.52
N PHE A 217 -6.86 1.34 -13.32
CA PHE A 217 -5.93 2.43 -13.02
C PHE A 217 -5.81 3.45 -14.14
N CYS A 218 -5.81 3.02 -15.41
CA CYS A 218 -5.81 3.95 -16.54
C CYS A 218 -7.03 4.88 -16.49
N LEU A 219 -8.24 4.33 -16.28
CA LEU A 219 -9.46 5.13 -16.18
C LEU A 219 -9.40 6.15 -15.02
N LEU A 220 -8.87 5.74 -13.87
CA LEU A 220 -8.75 6.61 -12.69
C LEU A 220 -7.69 7.69 -12.86
N LEU A 221 -6.57 7.39 -13.54
CA LEU A 221 -5.53 8.37 -13.81
C LEU A 221 -5.98 9.40 -14.84
N ASP A 222 -6.75 8.96 -15.83
CA ASP A 222 -7.42 9.85 -16.79
C ASP A 222 -8.37 10.82 -16.09
N GLU A 223 -9.10 10.35 -15.06
CA GLU A 223 -9.98 11.17 -14.23
C GLU A 223 -9.20 12.19 -13.38
N VAL A 224 -8.19 11.73 -12.62
CA VAL A 224 -7.44 12.58 -11.67
C VAL A 224 -6.57 13.62 -12.36
N ARG A 225 -6.02 13.31 -13.54
CA ARG A 225 -5.13 14.22 -14.28
C ARG A 225 -5.84 15.07 -15.31
N GLY A 226 -7.16 14.90 -15.47
CA GLY A 226 -7.94 15.59 -16.48
C GLY A 226 -7.43 15.34 -17.92
N LYS A 227 -7.75 16.25 -18.83
CA LYS A 227 -7.34 16.18 -20.26
C LYS A 227 -5.94 16.74 -20.55
N GLU A 228 -5.22 17.27 -19.56
CA GLU A 228 -4.02 18.09 -19.81
C GLU A 228 -2.81 17.31 -20.36
N TRP A 229 -2.86 15.97 -20.33
CA TRP A 229 -1.76 15.10 -20.76
C TRP A 229 -2.02 14.37 -22.09
N ARG A 230 -3.16 14.61 -22.76
CA ARG A 230 -3.48 14.05 -24.10
C ARG A 230 -3.22 15.04 -25.24
#